data_AF-A0A352S6D9-F1
#
_entry.id   AF-A0A352S6D9-F1
#
_cell.length_a   1.000
_cell.length_b   1.000
_cell.length_c   1.000
_cell.angle_alpha   90.00
_cell.angle_beta   90.00
_cell.angle_gamma   90.00
#
_symmetry.space_group_name_H-M   'P 1'
#
loop_
_entity.id
_entity.type
_entity.pdbx_description
1 polymer ?
#
loop_
_entity_poly.entity_id
_entity_poly.type
_entity_poly.pdbx_seq_one_letter_code
_entity_poly.pdbx_strand_id
1 'polypeptide(L)'
;HADDVYRTDVLRVGVSGARWLSSLAFGWVTRRSSPRALFDNAPLGSFLTELFEPERVQASLDAGVLQAFAVTALSYSTGRHVTFYQSHRRIHGWQRSQRMAVESAIGVDHLLASASIPFLFPAIPLELEGHHEWFGDGTMRQMSPLSPAIHLGASRILAIGAASRQRAGWFDTVPSGGYPSLAQVGGQALASIFLDGLQADIERLMHINRLLSRMPEMANDTEGWRPVQVMTISPSEPIEAIAAEHLNRLPRTVRAFLSPLGGTEARGAAFASYLLFEPEFTQALLALGERDAAAQGDQIAAFLYGVVPETTPVKKEVTEVSQ
;
A
#
# COMPACT_ATOMS: atom_id res chain seq x y z
N HIS A 1 -2.29 -15.65 9.42
CA HIS A 1 -2.76 -15.22 10.76
C HIS A 1 -1.92 -14.04 11.24
N ALA A 2 -2.34 -13.31 12.27
CA ALA A 2 -1.54 -12.20 12.79
C ALA A 2 -0.16 -12.62 13.29
N ASP A 3 -0.04 -13.86 13.82
CA ASP A 3 1.22 -14.46 14.26
C ASP A 3 2.26 -14.60 13.15
N ASP A 4 1.82 -14.67 11.88
CA ASP A 4 2.70 -14.73 10.70
C ASP A 4 3.20 -13.34 10.28
N VAL A 5 2.62 -12.27 10.83
CA VAL A 5 2.94 -10.88 10.44
C VAL A 5 3.68 -10.15 11.56
N TYR A 6 3.22 -10.27 12.79
CA TYR A 6 3.90 -9.69 13.94
C TYR A 6 3.70 -10.51 15.20
N ARG A 7 4.64 -10.40 16.13
CA ARG A 7 4.57 -11.15 17.40
C ARG A 7 3.37 -10.70 18.24
N THR A 8 2.47 -11.62 18.55
CA THR A 8 1.27 -11.35 19.37
C THR A 8 1.45 -11.73 20.85
N ASP A 9 2.61 -12.26 21.26
CA ASP A 9 2.85 -12.84 22.58
C ASP A 9 2.54 -11.91 23.78
N VAL A 10 1.65 -12.39 24.65
CA VAL A 10 1.03 -11.68 25.80
C VAL A 10 2.02 -11.08 26.79
N LEU A 11 3.13 -11.77 27.06
CA LEU A 11 4.11 -11.34 28.06
C LEU A 11 5.09 -10.28 27.54
N ARG A 12 5.38 -10.25 26.22
CA ARG A 12 6.37 -9.32 25.65
C ARG A 12 5.73 -8.10 24.99
N VAL A 13 4.58 -8.24 24.33
CA VAL A 13 3.85 -7.10 23.76
C VAL A 13 3.33 -6.17 24.85
N GLY A 14 2.84 -6.71 25.98
CA GLY A 14 2.42 -5.90 27.13
C GLY A 14 3.56 -5.09 27.75
N VAL A 15 4.76 -5.67 27.86
CA VAL A 15 5.96 -4.98 28.36
C VAL A 15 6.47 -3.94 27.36
N SER A 16 6.43 -4.22 26.06
CA SER A 16 6.82 -3.28 25.00
C SER A 16 5.85 -2.10 24.90
N GLY A 17 4.54 -2.34 24.95
CA GLY A 17 3.51 -1.30 24.97
C GLY A 17 3.55 -0.43 26.23
N ALA A 18 3.72 -1.05 27.41
CA ALA A 18 3.91 -0.32 28.67
C ALA A 18 5.24 0.47 28.68
N ARG A 19 6.32 -0.07 28.09
CA ARG A 19 7.58 0.64 27.88
C ARG A 19 7.43 1.83 26.93
N TRP A 20 6.69 1.68 25.84
CA TRP A 20 6.44 2.77 24.90
C TRP A 20 5.61 3.89 25.55
N LEU A 21 4.50 3.54 26.21
CA LEU A 21 3.68 4.51 26.96
C LEU A 21 4.43 5.17 28.12
N SER A 22 5.20 4.41 28.89
CA SER A 22 6.03 4.98 29.96
C SER A 22 7.19 5.83 29.42
N SER A 23 7.73 5.52 28.24
CA SER A 23 8.73 6.37 27.57
C SER A 23 8.12 7.64 26.97
N LEU A 24 6.85 7.65 26.58
CA LEU A 24 6.16 8.88 26.20
C LEU A 24 5.82 9.74 27.43
N ALA A 25 5.43 9.11 28.55
CA ALA A 25 5.11 9.81 29.80
C ALA A 25 6.37 10.29 30.57
N PHE A 26 7.48 9.56 30.50
CA PHE A 26 8.70 9.76 31.30
C PHE A 26 10.02 9.76 30.49
N GLY A 27 9.99 9.73 29.16
CA GLY A 27 11.19 9.72 28.31
C GLY A 27 12.02 11.00 28.38
N TRP A 28 11.41 12.10 28.82
CA TRP A 28 12.13 13.34 29.15
C TRP A 28 12.98 13.22 30.43
N VAL A 29 12.70 12.24 31.31
CA VAL A 29 13.41 12.01 32.58
C VAL A 29 14.43 10.88 32.47
N THR A 30 14.23 9.90 31.59
CA THR A 30 15.14 8.76 31.44
C THR A 30 15.77 8.76 30.04
N ARG A 31 17.08 8.99 29.94
CA ARG A 31 17.88 8.85 28.70
C ARG A 31 18.00 7.37 28.23
N ARG A 32 16.91 6.60 28.29
CA ARG A 32 16.86 5.22 27.80
C ARG A 32 16.34 5.21 26.36
N SER A 33 16.94 4.33 25.57
CA SER A 33 16.71 4.12 24.14
C SER A 33 15.22 4.14 23.81
N SER A 34 14.80 5.09 22.97
CA SER A 34 13.45 5.18 22.45
C SER A 34 13.05 3.84 21.81
N PRO A 35 11.89 3.27 22.14
CA PRO A 35 11.42 2.05 21.49
C PRO A 35 11.29 2.31 19.98
N ARG A 36 11.95 1.46 19.17
CA ARG A 36 12.13 1.65 17.72
C ARG A 36 10.85 1.38 16.91
N ALA A 37 9.93 0.58 17.44
CA ALA A 37 8.64 0.24 16.86
C ALA A 37 7.69 -0.32 17.93
N LEU A 38 6.39 -0.31 17.65
CA LEU A 38 5.37 -0.87 18.52
C LEU A 38 5.30 -2.40 18.45
N PHE A 39 5.45 -2.96 17.25
CA PHE A 39 5.39 -4.39 16.96
C PHE A 39 6.70 -4.91 16.36
N ASP A 40 6.97 -6.20 16.59
CA ASP A 40 8.11 -6.92 16.02
C ASP A 40 7.63 -7.70 14.78
N ASN A 41 8.12 -7.34 13.60
CA ASN A 41 7.79 -7.92 12.29
C ASN A 41 8.72 -9.09 11.89
N ALA A 42 9.53 -9.64 12.81
CA ALA A 42 10.31 -10.85 12.53
C ALA A 42 9.48 -12.04 11.99
N PRO A 43 8.22 -12.26 12.40
CA PRO A 43 7.37 -13.29 11.79
C PRO A 43 7.08 -13.01 10.31
N LEU A 44 6.75 -11.76 9.94
CA LEU A 44 6.57 -11.39 8.53
C LEU A 44 7.84 -11.66 7.73
N GLY A 45 9.01 -11.39 8.29
CA GLY A 45 10.28 -11.70 7.61
C GLY A 45 10.48 -13.19 7.38
N SER A 46 10.13 -14.02 8.35
CA SER A 46 10.22 -15.48 8.22
C SER A 46 9.21 -15.99 7.18
N PHE A 47 7.98 -15.52 7.25
CA PHE A 47 6.91 -15.85 6.31
C PHE A 47 7.25 -15.45 4.87
N LEU A 48 7.79 -14.24 4.67
CA LEU A 48 8.24 -13.79 3.36
C LEU A 48 9.45 -14.58 2.86
N THR A 49 10.34 -15.03 3.74
CA THR A 49 11.48 -15.88 3.35
C THR A 49 11.03 -17.25 2.83
N GLU A 50 9.93 -17.78 3.36
CA GLU A 50 9.36 -19.05 2.90
C GLU A 50 8.62 -18.91 1.55
N LEU A 51 8.04 -17.73 1.26
CA LEU A 51 7.20 -17.52 0.08
C LEU A 51 7.90 -16.81 -1.09
N PHE A 52 8.85 -15.92 -0.80
CA PHE A 52 9.53 -15.14 -1.81
C PHE A 52 10.76 -15.90 -2.29
N GLU A 53 10.76 -16.24 -3.59
CA GLU A 53 11.86 -16.94 -4.26
C GLU A 53 12.58 -15.97 -5.23
N PRO A 54 13.64 -15.27 -4.80
CA PRO A 54 14.36 -14.30 -5.64
C PRO A 54 14.88 -14.90 -6.94
N GLU A 55 15.28 -16.18 -6.91
CA GLU A 55 15.80 -16.89 -8.06
C GLU A 55 14.75 -17.05 -9.15
N ARG A 56 13.47 -17.21 -8.80
CA ARG A 56 12.36 -17.30 -9.78
C ARG A 56 12.07 -15.95 -10.42
N VAL A 57 12.21 -14.86 -9.66
CA VAL A 57 12.12 -13.50 -10.20
C VAL A 57 13.25 -13.29 -11.21
N GLN A 58 14.49 -13.63 -10.84
CA GLN A 58 15.64 -13.50 -11.74
C GLN A 58 15.50 -14.38 -12.99
N ALA A 59 15.10 -15.65 -12.85
CA ALA A 59 14.86 -16.53 -13.99
C ALA A 59 13.77 -16.00 -14.93
N SER A 60 12.71 -15.38 -14.37
CA SER A 60 11.63 -14.76 -15.16
C SER A 60 12.11 -13.51 -15.91
N LEU A 61 13.01 -12.73 -15.31
CA LEU A 61 13.67 -11.59 -15.94
C LEU A 61 14.60 -12.06 -17.05
N ASP A 62 15.44 -13.07 -16.79
CA ASP A 62 16.40 -13.61 -17.77
C ASP A 62 15.69 -14.19 -18.99
N ALA A 63 14.56 -14.88 -18.78
CA ALA A 63 13.70 -15.41 -19.84
C ALA A 63 12.89 -14.33 -20.59
N GLY A 64 12.85 -13.09 -20.09
CA GLY A 64 12.11 -11.98 -20.68
C GLY A 64 10.58 -12.08 -20.56
N VAL A 65 10.06 -13.04 -19.77
CA VAL A 65 8.61 -13.12 -19.46
C VAL A 65 8.21 -12.04 -18.45
N LEU A 66 9.12 -11.66 -17.56
CA LEU A 66 9.04 -10.49 -16.71
C LEU A 66 9.97 -9.42 -17.26
N GLN A 67 9.46 -8.21 -17.51
CA GLN A 67 10.29 -7.13 -18.06
C GLN A 67 11.03 -6.36 -16.95
N ALA A 68 10.35 -6.10 -15.83
CA ALA A 68 10.93 -5.45 -14.67
C ALA A 68 10.14 -5.77 -13.39
N PHE A 69 10.83 -5.69 -12.25
CA PHE A 69 10.28 -5.76 -10.91
C PHE A 69 10.84 -4.60 -10.09
N ALA A 70 10.00 -3.93 -9.29
CA ALA A 70 10.42 -2.79 -8.50
C ALA A 70 9.70 -2.73 -7.15
N VAL A 71 10.44 -2.33 -6.13
CA VAL A 71 9.96 -2.12 -4.76
C VAL A 71 10.43 -0.74 -4.31
N THR A 72 9.51 0.06 -3.77
CA THR A 72 9.83 1.42 -3.30
C THR A 72 9.84 1.43 -1.79
N ALA A 73 10.84 2.10 -1.20
CA ALA A 73 10.91 2.33 0.24
C ALA A 73 11.36 3.78 0.50
N LEU A 74 11.02 4.31 1.67
CA LEU A 74 11.46 5.64 2.11
C LEU A 74 12.68 5.49 3.01
N SER A 75 13.80 6.11 2.64
CA SER A 75 14.94 6.23 3.54
C SER A 75 14.64 7.25 4.62
N TYR A 76 14.61 6.82 5.89
CA TYR A 76 14.57 7.71 7.05
C TYR A 76 15.90 8.42 7.30
N SER A 77 16.98 7.94 6.69
CA SER A 77 18.31 8.55 6.85
C SER A 77 18.44 9.79 5.99
N THR A 78 17.94 9.75 4.74
CA THR A 78 18.06 10.85 3.78
C THR A 78 16.74 11.53 3.43
N GLY A 79 15.60 10.95 3.81
CA GLY A 79 14.27 11.42 3.43
C GLY A 79 13.94 11.19 1.96
N ARG A 80 14.71 10.36 1.25
CA ARG A 80 14.53 10.08 -0.18
C ARG A 80 13.70 8.83 -0.40
N HIS A 81 12.84 8.87 -1.41
CA HIS A 81 12.22 7.66 -1.95
C HIS A 81 13.22 6.93 -2.83
N VAL A 82 13.48 5.67 -2.50
CA VAL A 82 14.34 4.80 -3.29
C VAL A 82 13.48 3.72 -3.90
N THR A 83 13.47 3.65 -5.23
CA THR A 83 12.88 2.56 -5.98
C THR A 83 13.99 1.58 -6.35
N PHE A 84 14.04 0.46 -5.64
CA PHE A 84 14.90 -0.66 -5.99
C PHE A 84 14.24 -1.38 -7.17
N TYR A 85 15.02 -1.70 -8.20
CA TYR A 85 14.48 -2.39 -9.38
C TYR A 85 15.44 -3.45 -9.93
N GLN A 86 14.86 -4.44 -10.61
CA GLN A 86 15.52 -5.40 -11.47
C GLN A 86 14.82 -5.40 -12.83
N SER A 87 15.55 -5.52 -13.92
CA SER A 87 14.96 -5.49 -15.27
C SER A 87 15.69 -6.40 -16.24
N HIS A 88 14.93 -6.98 -17.19
CA HIS A 88 15.48 -7.80 -18.27
C HIS A 88 16.42 -7.01 -19.18
N ARG A 89 16.10 -5.72 -19.39
CA ARG A 89 16.92 -4.80 -20.19
C ARG A 89 17.54 -3.76 -19.28
N ARG A 90 18.70 -3.24 -19.69
CA ARG A 90 19.31 -2.10 -18.99
C ARG A 90 18.42 -0.87 -19.18
N ILE A 91 18.05 -0.25 -18.06
CA ILE A 91 17.24 0.97 -18.03
C ILE A 91 18.14 2.09 -17.55
N HIS A 92 17.96 3.29 -18.12
CA HIS A 92 18.65 4.46 -17.62
C HIS A 92 18.07 4.81 -16.25
N GLY A 93 18.92 4.78 -15.22
CA GLY A 93 18.53 5.19 -13.87
C GLY A 93 17.92 6.60 -13.92
N TRP A 94 16.79 6.79 -13.25
CA TRP A 94 16.16 8.10 -13.12
C TRP A 94 16.42 8.66 -11.74
N GLN A 95 16.94 9.89 -11.69
CA GLN A 95 17.16 10.62 -10.45
C GLN A 95 16.43 11.96 -10.51
N ARG A 96 15.67 12.25 -9.46
CA ARG A 96 14.98 13.51 -9.21
C ARG A 96 15.32 13.99 -7.80
N SER A 97 15.01 15.24 -7.48
CA SER A 97 15.43 15.90 -6.22
C SER A 97 15.16 15.11 -4.93
N GLN A 98 14.10 14.29 -4.88
CA GLN A 98 13.74 13.46 -3.72
C GLN A 98 13.44 11.99 -4.07
N ARG A 99 13.82 11.56 -5.28
CA ARG A 99 13.53 10.20 -5.78
C ARG A 99 14.75 9.67 -6.52
N MET A 100 15.11 8.42 -6.25
CA MET A 100 16.15 7.74 -6.99
C MET A 100 15.75 6.31 -7.30
N ALA A 101 16.24 5.81 -8.43
CA ALA A 101 16.11 4.43 -8.82
C ALA A 101 17.47 3.75 -8.70
N VAL A 102 17.47 2.56 -8.12
CA VAL A 102 18.69 1.80 -7.85
C VAL A 102 18.47 0.39 -8.36
N GLU A 103 19.34 -0.03 -9.28
CA GLU A 103 19.38 -1.41 -9.71
C GLU A 103 19.96 -2.26 -8.57
N SER A 104 19.17 -3.21 -8.05
CA SER A 104 19.55 -4.04 -6.90
C SER A 104 18.82 -5.38 -6.95
N ALA A 105 19.44 -6.45 -6.43
CA ALA A 105 18.76 -7.72 -6.23
C ALA A 105 17.71 -7.56 -5.12
N ILE A 106 16.43 -7.62 -5.48
CA ILE A 106 15.33 -7.42 -4.54
C ILE A 106 15.17 -8.71 -3.73
N GLY A 107 15.28 -8.55 -2.41
CA GLY A 107 15.14 -9.62 -1.42
C GLY A 107 14.05 -9.30 -0.39
N VAL A 108 13.89 -10.20 0.58
CA VAL A 108 12.90 -10.07 1.67
C VAL A 108 13.06 -8.75 2.43
N ASP A 109 14.30 -8.30 2.69
CA ASP A 109 14.54 -7.04 3.41
C ASP A 109 13.95 -5.82 2.69
N HIS A 110 13.96 -5.82 1.35
CA HIS A 110 13.36 -4.75 0.56
C HIS A 110 11.83 -4.74 0.69
N LEU A 111 11.21 -5.93 0.73
CA LEU A 111 9.77 -6.09 0.93
C LEU A 111 9.36 -5.67 2.34
N LEU A 112 10.13 -6.10 3.36
CA LEU A 112 9.93 -5.70 4.75
C LEU A 112 10.08 -4.19 4.92
N ALA A 113 11.10 -3.58 4.31
CA ALA A 113 11.29 -2.14 4.32
C ALA A 113 10.06 -1.42 3.75
N SER A 114 9.61 -1.82 2.57
CA SER A 114 8.45 -1.23 1.91
C SER A 114 7.14 -1.39 2.71
N ALA A 115 7.02 -2.42 3.53
CA ALA A 115 5.84 -2.69 4.37
C ALA A 115 5.97 -2.14 5.81
N SER A 116 7.08 -1.48 6.15
CA SER A 116 7.36 -1.03 7.51
C SER A 116 6.63 0.29 7.84
N ILE A 117 5.34 0.17 8.13
CA ILE A 117 4.46 1.28 8.51
C ILE A 117 5.07 2.05 9.70
N PRO A 118 5.16 3.39 9.63
CA PRO A 118 5.70 4.22 10.70
C PRO A 118 5.09 3.94 12.05
N PHE A 119 5.93 3.95 13.08
CA PHE A 119 5.57 3.73 14.48
C PHE A 119 5.06 2.31 14.81
N LEU A 120 4.50 1.59 13.83
CA LEU A 120 4.03 0.22 13.99
C LEU A 120 5.17 -0.79 13.84
N PHE A 121 5.97 -0.69 12.78
CA PHE A 121 7.03 -1.65 12.46
C PHE A 121 8.42 -1.00 12.43
N PRO A 122 9.48 -1.76 12.72
CA PRO A 122 10.83 -1.22 12.77
C PRO A 122 11.37 -0.92 11.37
N ALA A 123 12.19 0.12 11.26
CA ALA A 123 12.93 0.40 10.04
C ALA A 123 13.93 -0.73 9.73
N ILE A 124 14.10 -1.04 8.45
CA ILE A 124 14.97 -2.10 7.95
C ILE A 124 16.25 -1.48 7.37
N PRO A 125 17.45 -1.95 7.74
CA PRO A 125 18.69 -1.46 7.15
C PRO A 125 18.86 -2.08 5.77
N LEU A 126 19.02 -1.26 4.72
CA LEU A 126 19.38 -1.73 3.39
C LEU A 126 20.71 -1.12 2.97
N GLU A 127 21.47 -1.86 2.17
CA GLU A 127 22.67 -1.33 1.53
C GLU A 127 22.28 -0.46 0.33
N LEU A 128 22.81 0.75 0.27
CA LEU A 128 22.66 1.69 -0.80
C LEU A 128 24.04 2.27 -1.13
N GLU A 129 24.53 2.11 -2.35
CA GLU A 129 25.81 2.68 -2.80
C GLU A 129 26.98 2.44 -1.81
N GLY A 130 27.07 1.22 -1.26
CA GLY A 130 28.16 0.82 -0.34
C GLY A 130 28.04 1.33 1.10
N HIS A 131 26.90 1.88 1.50
CA HIS A 131 26.61 2.24 2.90
C HIS A 131 25.21 1.79 3.32
N HIS A 132 24.97 1.68 4.63
CA HIS A 132 23.65 1.32 5.15
C HIS A 132 22.80 2.56 5.42
N GLU A 133 21.58 2.54 4.88
CA GLU A 133 20.52 3.47 5.26
C GLU A 133 19.35 2.72 5.91
N TRP A 134 18.62 3.40 6.78
CA TRP A 134 17.41 2.87 7.41
C TRP A 134 16.17 3.21 6.59
N PHE A 135 15.43 2.20 6.19
CA PHE A 135 14.25 2.32 5.35
C PHE A 135 12.95 1.99 6.09
N GLY A 136 11.89 2.67 5.72
CA GLY A 136 10.52 2.35 6.10
C GLY A 136 9.58 2.39 4.90
N ASP A 137 8.28 2.41 5.20
CA ASP A 137 7.20 2.29 4.21
C ASP A 137 7.38 3.23 3.00
N GLY A 138 7.29 2.65 1.80
CA GLY A 138 7.50 3.34 0.52
C GLY A 138 6.37 4.26 0.08
N THR A 139 5.18 4.08 0.65
CA THR A 139 3.98 4.86 0.32
C THR A 139 3.96 6.22 1.04
N MET A 140 4.73 6.37 2.13
CA MET A 140 4.83 7.62 2.88
C MET A 140 5.33 8.77 2.01
N ARG A 141 4.51 9.79 1.75
CA ARG A 141 4.87 10.93 0.87
C ARG A 141 5.16 10.54 -0.59
N GLN A 142 4.66 9.40 -1.07
CA GLN A 142 4.87 8.97 -2.46
C GLN A 142 4.10 9.86 -3.46
N MET A 143 4.74 10.92 -3.92
CA MET A 143 4.13 11.93 -4.80
C MET A 143 3.92 11.49 -6.26
N SER A 144 4.45 10.34 -6.68
CA SER A 144 4.33 9.87 -8.06
C SER A 144 4.47 8.34 -8.15
N PRO A 145 3.44 7.61 -7.70
CA PRO A 145 3.46 6.14 -7.67
C PRO A 145 3.52 5.49 -9.05
N LEU A 146 3.13 6.18 -10.13
CA LEU A 146 3.18 5.65 -11.49
C LEU A 146 4.57 5.78 -12.13
N SER A 147 5.39 6.69 -11.63
CA SER A 147 6.70 7.02 -12.22
C SER A 147 7.64 5.82 -12.37
N PRO A 148 7.78 4.90 -11.38
CA PRO A 148 8.53 3.67 -11.56
C PRO A 148 8.08 2.87 -12.78
N ALA A 149 6.79 2.56 -12.90
CA ALA A 149 6.27 1.78 -14.03
C ALA A 149 6.52 2.46 -15.38
N ILE A 150 6.36 3.79 -15.45
CA ILE A 150 6.62 4.58 -16.67
C ILE A 150 8.10 4.50 -17.06
N HIS A 151 9.02 4.71 -16.12
CA HIS A 151 10.46 4.61 -16.38
C HIS A 151 10.89 3.19 -16.72
N LEU A 152 10.21 2.18 -16.16
CA LEU A 152 10.43 0.77 -16.47
C LEU A 152 9.84 0.34 -17.83
N GLY A 153 9.25 1.26 -18.59
CA GLY A 153 8.83 1.00 -19.96
C GLY A 153 7.33 0.77 -20.15
N ALA A 154 6.51 0.91 -19.11
CA ALA A 154 5.07 0.71 -19.24
C ALA A 154 4.44 1.72 -20.22
N SER A 155 3.58 1.22 -21.11
CA SER A 155 2.69 2.01 -21.97
C SER A 155 1.23 1.95 -21.52
N ARG A 156 0.90 0.96 -20.68
CA ARG A 156 -0.38 0.79 -20.01
C ARG A 156 -0.10 0.42 -18.55
N ILE A 157 -0.79 1.06 -17.61
CA ILE A 157 -0.65 0.82 -16.17
C ILE A 157 -2.01 0.46 -15.58
N LEU A 158 -2.11 -0.73 -15.00
CA LEU A 158 -3.22 -1.10 -14.13
C LEU A 158 -2.81 -0.78 -12.69
N ALA A 159 -3.39 0.27 -12.11
CA ALA A 159 -3.13 0.68 -10.74
C ALA A 159 -4.19 0.09 -9.80
N ILE A 160 -3.78 -0.68 -8.80
CA ILE A 160 -4.66 -1.25 -7.78
C ILE A 160 -4.44 -0.47 -6.49
N GLY A 161 -5.43 0.34 -6.10
CA GLY A 161 -5.40 1.15 -4.89
C GLY A 161 -6.15 0.48 -3.74
N ALA A 162 -5.70 0.72 -2.51
CA ALA A 162 -6.39 0.25 -1.30
C ALA A 162 -7.38 1.30 -0.73
N ALA A 163 -7.31 2.56 -1.16
CA ALA A 163 -8.30 3.55 -0.74
C ALA A 163 -9.60 3.40 -1.52
N SER A 164 -10.69 3.27 -0.78
CA SER A 164 -12.03 3.31 -1.36
C SER A 164 -12.41 4.74 -1.75
N ARG A 165 -13.28 4.86 -2.75
CA ARG A 165 -13.98 6.12 -3.00
C ARG A 165 -14.82 6.41 -1.76
N GLN A 166 -14.48 7.48 -1.03
CA GLN A 166 -15.21 7.87 0.17
C GLN A 166 -16.71 7.88 -0.09
N ARG A 167 -17.46 7.03 0.62
CA ARG A 167 -18.92 7.10 0.65
C ARG A 167 -19.30 8.44 1.28
N ALA A 168 -20.02 9.27 0.55
CA ALA A 168 -20.66 10.46 1.12
C ALA A 168 -21.49 10.04 2.33
N GLY A 169 -21.29 10.68 3.49
CA GLY A 169 -22.05 10.43 4.70
C GLY A 169 -21.49 9.38 5.68
N TRP A 170 -20.39 8.67 5.38
CA TRP A 170 -19.82 7.70 6.34
C TRP A 170 -19.42 8.38 7.65
N PHE A 171 -18.74 9.52 7.58
CA PHE A 171 -18.41 10.32 8.77
C PHE A 171 -19.61 11.12 9.31
N ASP A 172 -20.60 11.46 8.48
CA ASP A 172 -21.78 12.23 8.91
C ASP A 172 -22.78 11.39 9.74
N THR A 173 -22.69 10.06 9.63
CA THR A 173 -23.50 9.12 10.43
C THR A 173 -22.84 8.75 11.76
N VAL A 174 -21.56 9.10 11.95
CA VAL A 174 -20.87 8.93 13.22
C VAL A 174 -21.17 10.17 14.07
N PRO A 175 -21.84 10.05 15.22
CA PRO A 175 -22.21 11.22 16.02
C PRO A 175 -20.97 12.08 16.31
N SER A 176 -21.02 13.39 16.08
CA SER A 176 -19.97 14.33 16.50
C SER A 176 -20.06 14.53 18.02
N GLY A 177 -19.59 13.55 18.79
CA GLY A 177 -19.67 13.56 20.25
C GLY A 177 -18.30 13.31 20.88
N GLY A 178 -17.78 14.34 21.56
CA GLY A 178 -16.58 14.29 22.41
C GLY A 178 -15.28 14.72 21.75
N TYR A 179 -14.23 14.88 22.57
CA TYR A 179 -12.85 15.08 22.12
C TYR A 179 -12.35 13.81 21.39
N PRO A 180 -11.59 13.92 20.29
CA PRO A 180 -11.14 12.74 19.55
C PRO A 180 -10.20 11.85 20.37
N SER A 181 -10.35 10.54 20.25
CA SER A 181 -9.44 9.57 20.86
C SER A 181 -8.06 9.60 20.19
N LEU A 182 -7.03 9.10 20.88
CA LEU A 182 -5.67 9.02 20.32
C LEU A 182 -5.63 8.11 19.09
N ALA A 183 -6.43 7.04 19.04
CA ALA A 183 -6.51 6.17 17.87
C ALA A 183 -7.17 6.88 16.68
N GLN A 184 -8.13 7.77 16.91
CA GLN A 184 -8.70 8.60 15.84
C GLN A 184 -7.67 9.57 15.29
N VAL A 185 -6.95 10.28 16.17
CA VAL A 185 -5.89 11.22 15.76
C VAL A 185 -4.74 10.47 15.05
N GLY A 186 -4.34 9.32 15.57
CA GLY A 186 -3.31 8.46 14.99
C GLY A 186 -3.72 7.87 13.64
N GLY A 187 -4.97 7.39 13.52
CA GLY A 187 -5.53 6.93 12.25
C GLY A 187 -5.59 8.04 11.20
N GLN A 188 -6.01 9.25 11.59
CA GLN A 188 -5.98 10.41 10.72
C GLN A 188 -4.56 10.80 10.30
N ALA A 189 -3.61 10.75 11.24
CA ALA A 189 -2.21 11.02 10.95
C ALA A 189 -1.62 9.99 9.97
N LEU A 190 -1.88 8.70 10.17
CA LEU A 190 -1.47 7.64 9.24
C LEU A 190 -2.10 7.84 7.87
N ALA A 191 -3.42 8.03 7.78
CA ALA A 191 -4.11 8.32 6.53
C ALA A 191 -3.53 9.56 5.81
N SER A 192 -3.10 10.58 6.56
CA SER A 192 -2.43 11.76 6.00
C SER A 192 -0.98 11.53 5.58
N ILE A 193 -0.27 10.58 6.18
CA ILE A 193 1.08 10.18 5.75
C ILE A 193 0.99 9.38 4.45
N PHE A 194 -0.07 8.58 4.32
CA PHE A 194 -0.43 7.78 3.15
C PHE A 194 -1.29 8.53 2.14
N LEU A 195 -1.28 9.88 2.16
CA LEU A 195 -2.00 10.70 1.18
C LEU A 195 -1.80 10.12 -0.22
N ASP A 196 -2.90 9.64 -0.80
CA ASP A 196 -2.91 8.97 -2.10
C ASP A 196 -2.48 9.93 -3.19
N GLY A 197 -1.18 10.01 -3.42
CA GLY A 197 -0.57 10.71 -4.54
C GLY A 197 -1.02 10.12 -5.88
N LEU A 198 -1.63 8.93 -5.88
CA LEU A 198 -2.09 8.22 -7.08
C LEU A 198 -3.07 9.05 -7.90
N GLN A 199 -4.11 9.65 -7.29
CA GLN A 199 -5.09 10.44 -8.05
C GLN A 199 -4.45 11.68 -8.68
N ALA A 200 -3.64 12.42 -7.92
CA ALA A 200 -2.92 13.59 -8.44
C ALA A 200 -1.91 13.20 -9.53
N ASP A 201 -1.25 12.05 -9.41
CA ASP A 201 -0.31 11.53 -10.41
C ASP A 201 -1.04 11.09 -11.69
N ILE A 202 -2.23 10.47 -11.56
CA ILE A 202 -3.10 10.13 -12.70
C ILE A 202 -3.57 11.39 -13.42
N GLU A 203 -4.08 12.40 -12.69
CA GLU A 203 -4.53 13.65 -13.29
C GLU A 203 -3.40 14.33 -14.08
N ARG A 204 -2.19 14.37 -13.49
CA ARG A 204 -0.99 14.87 -14.15
C ARG A 204 -0.68 14.08 -15.41
N LEU A 205 -0.72 12.75 -15.35
CA LEU A 205 -0.46 11.89 -16.51
C LEU A 205 -1.51 12.09 -17.61
N MET A 206 -2.79 12.18 -17.25
CA MET A 206 -3.87 12.47 -18.20
C MET A 206 -3.72 13.86 -18.83
N HIS A 207 -3.19 14.84 -18.10
CA HIS A 207 -2.86 16.15 -18.66
C HIS A 207 -1.72 16.02 -19.67
N ILE A 208 -0.64 15.31 -19.34
CA ILE A 208 0.50 15.06 -20.23
C ILE A 208 0.03 14.34 -21.51
N ASN A 209 -0.78 13.30 -21.39
CA ASN A 209 -1.34 12.58 -22.54
C ASN A 209 -2.16 13.51 -23.46
N ARG A 210 -2.96 14.43 -22.90
CA ARG A 210 -3.72 15.43 -23.65
C ARG A 210 -2.84 16.45 -24.36
N LEU A 211 -1.69 16.80 -23.79
CA LEU A 211 -0.71 17.66 -24.45
C LEU A 211 -0.01 16.93 -25.59
N LEU A 212 0.43 15.70 -25.36
CA LEU A 212 1.06 14.86 -26.39
C LEU A 212 0.13 14.60 -27.57
N SER A 213 -1.18 14.40 -27.33
CA SER A 213 -2.16 14.24 -28.42
C SER A 213 -2.32 15.48 -29.29
N ARG A 214 -1.92 16.66 -28.80
CA ARG A 214 -1.94 17.93 -29.54
C ARG A 214 -0.61 18.27 -30.18
N MET A 215 0.46 17.55 -29.85
CA MET A 215 1.83 17.77 -30.34
C MET A 215 2.46 16.44 -30.80
N PRO A 216 2.01 15.86 -31.93
CA PRO A 216 2.46 14.55 -32.38
C PRO A 216 3.97 14.49 -32.68
N GLU A 217 4.53 15.63 -33.09
CA GLU A 217 5.96 15.82 -33.37
C GLU A 217 6.84 15.49 -32.13
N MET A 218 6.35 15.76 -30.92
CA MET A 218 7.07 15.50 -29.66
C MET A 218 6.85 14.08 -29.11
N ALA A 219 5.80 13.38 -29.57
CA ALA A 219 5.40 12.08 -29.02
C ALA A 219 6.32 10.92 -29.43
N ASN A 220 7.36 11.20 -30.24
CA ASN A 220 8.40 10.25 -30.65
C ASN A 220 9.80 10.89 -30.67
N ASP A 221 9.98 12.01 -29.97
CA ASP A 221 11.29 12.66 -29.89
C ASP A 221 12.29 11.76 -29.12
N THR A 222 13.57 11.98 -29.38
CA THR A 222 14.76 11.35 -28.78
C THR A 222 14.73 11.28 -27.25
N GLU A 223 13.93 12.13 -26.59
CA GLU A 223 13.71 12.14 -25.13
C GLU A 223 12.73 11.06 -24.62
N GLY A 224 12.00 10.37 -25.51
CA GLY A 224 11.17 9.20 -25.16
C GLY A 224 9.81 9.52 -24.53
N TRP A 225 9.27 10.72 -24.75
CA TRP A 225 7.90 11.07 -24.34
C TRP A 225 6.88 10.23 -25.09
N ARG A 226 6.02 9.50 -24.36
CA ARG A 226 4.97 8.66 -24.96
C ARG A 226 3.67 8.76 -24.16
N PRO A 227 2.50 8.62 -24.81
CA PRO A 227 1.25 8.50 -24.09
C PRO A 227 1.22 7.21 -23.28
N VAL A 228 0.73 7.28 -22.04
CA VAL A 228 0.59 6.11 -21.15
C VAL A 228 -0.86 6.00 -20.69
N GLN A 229 -1.50 4.87 -20.98
CA GLN A 229 -2.87 4.61 -20.54
C GLN A 229 -2.88 4.13 -19.10
N VAL A 230 -3.85 4.55 -18.29
CA VAL A 230 -4.00 4.10 -16.92
C VAL A 230 -5.44 3.66 -16.67
N MET A 231 -5.58 2.49 -16.04
CA MET A 231 -6.82 2.00 -15.47
C MET A 231 -6.62 1.84 -13.96
N THR A 232 -7.58 2.29 -13.17
CA THR A 232 -7.55 2.15 -11.71
C THR A 232 -8.59 1.18 -11.22
N ILE A 233 -8.21 0.26 -10.34
CA ILE A 233 -9.13 -0.54 -9.53
C ILE A 233 -9.01 -0.04 -8.09
N SER A 234 -10.14 0.28 -7.49
CA SER A 234 -10.26 0.72 -6.10
C SER A 234 -11.40 -0.05 -5.43
N PRO A 235 -11.30 -0.34 -4.13
CA PRO A 235 -12.32 -1.10 -3.43
C PRO A 235 -13.68 -0.38 -3.46
N SER A 236 -14.74 -1.11 -3.77
CA SER A 236 -16.11 -0.59 -3.82
C SER A 236 -16.69 -0.23 -2.46
N GLU A 237 -16.07 -0.75 -1.39
CA GLU A 237 -16.44 -0.53 0.00
C GLU A 237 -15.21 -0.05 0.80
N PRO A 238 -15.38 0.86 1.78
CA PRO A 238 -14.27 1.29 2.64
C PRO A 238 -13.71 0.11 3.45
N ILE A 239 -12.40 -0.11 3.37
CA ILE A 239 -11.70 -1.16 4.13
C ILE A 239 -11.92 -0.98 5.63
N GLU A 240 -12.02 0.27 6.10
CA GLU A 240 -12.26 0.63 7.49
C GLU A 240 -13.64 0.19 7.98
N ALA A 241 -14.64 0.17 7.09
CA ALA A 241 -15.98 -0.31 7.42
C ALA A 241 -15.97 -1.83 7.63
N ILE A 242 -15.29 -2.56 6.76
CA ILE A 242 -15.09 -4.01 6.92
C ILE A 242 -14.28 -4.29 8.19
N ALA A 243 -13.21 -3.53 8.44
CA ALA A 243 -12.38 -3.70 9.64
C ALA A 243 -13.20 -3.52 10.93
N ALA A 244 -14.14 -2.57 10.96
CA ALA A 244 -15.02 -2.33 12.10
C ALA A 244 -15.84 -3.57 12.49
N GLU A 245 -16.27 -4.38 11.52
CA GLU A 245 -17.04 -5.61 11.74
C GLU A 245 -16.18 -6.74 12.35
N HIS A 246 -14.86 -6.66 12.16
CA HIS A 246 -13.90 -7.69 12.55
C HIS A 246 -13.00 -7.29 13.75
N LEU A 247 -13.22 -6.13 14.38
CA LEU A 247 -12.41 -5.65 15.52
C LEU A 247 -12.35 -6.65 16.69
N ASN A 248 -13.41 -7.43 16.89
CA ASN A 248 -13.47 -8.44 17.94
C ASN A 248 -12.50 -9.61 17.72
N ARG A 249 -12.02 -9.82 16.49
CA ARG A 249 -11.07 -10.87 16.11
C ARG A 249 -9.62 -10.52 16.41
N LEU A 250 -9.30 -9.24 16.64
CA LEU A 250 -7.94 -8.82 16.98
C LEU A 250 -7.33 -9.68 18.10
N PRO A 251 -6.02 -10.02 18.01
CA PRO A 251 -5.31 -10.68 19.08
C PRO A 251 -5.53 -9.94 20.40
N ARG A 252 -5.75 -10.69 21.49
CA ARG A 252 -6.14 -10.12 22.79
C ARG A 252 -5.17 -9.03 23.27
N THR A 253 -3.89 -9.17 22.93
CA THR A 253 -2.80 -8.25 23.26
C THR A 253 -2.90 -6.93 22.51
N VAL A 254 -3.11 -7.01 21.21
CA VAL A 254 -3.34 -5.86 20.33
C VAL A 254 -4.60 -5.13 20.78
N ARG A 255 -5.68 -5.89 21.05
CA ARG A 255 -6.93 -5.32 21.56
C ARG A 255 -6.74 -4.60 22.90
N ALA A 256 -6.04 -5.21 23.86
CA ALA A 256 -5.75 -4.59 25.15
C ALA A 256 -4.89 -3.32 25.02
N PHE A 257 -4.02 -3.25 24.02
CA PHE A 257 -3.23 -2.04 23.72
C PHE A 257 -4.07 -0.95 23.04
N LEU A 258 -4.96 -1.32 22.12
CA LEU A 258 -5.81 -0.39 21.38
C LEU A 258 -6.98 0.15 22.20
N SER A 259 -7.52 -0.62 23.15
CA SER A 259 -8.69 -0.22 23.95
C SER A 259 -8.50 1.11 24.69
N PRO A 260 -7.38 1.36 25.42
CA PRO A 260 -7.14 2.65 26.07
C PRO A 260 -7.00 3.83 25.11
N LEU A 261 -6.63 3.56 23.85
CA LEU A 261 -6.46 4.58 22.81
C LEU A 261 -7.75 4.85 22.03
N GLY A 262 -8.82 4.09 22.28
CA GLY A 262 -10.07 4.14 21.51
C GLY A 262 -10.00 3.42 20.16
N GLY A 263 -9.01 2.53 19.96
CA GLY A 263 -8.79 1.79 18.71
C GLY A 263 -9.72 0.60 18.50
N THR A 264 -10.50 0.21 19.53
CA THR A 264 -11.48 -0.88 19.46
C THR A 264 -12.92 -0.38 19.22
N GLU A 265 -13.09 0.93 19.06
CA GLU A 265 -14.36 1.54 18.67
C GLU A 265 -14.44 1.67 17.14
N ALA A 266 -15.64 1.77 16.58
CA ALA A 266 -15.83 1.97 15.14
C ALA A 266 -15.04 3.19 14.59
N ARG A 267 -14.85 4.21 15.42
CA ARG A 267 -14.07 5.41 15.07
C ARG A 267 -12.56 5.18 15.00
N GLY A 268 -12.05 4.16 15.69
CA GLY A 268 -10.65 3.73 15.65
C GLY A 268 -10.36 2.64 14.61
N ALA A 269 -11.37 2.19 13.86
CA ALA A 269 -11.25 1.08 12.91
C ALA A 269 -10.23 1.34 11.80
N ALA A 270 -10.04 2.61 11.40
CA ALA A 270 -9.02 3.01 10.43
C ALA A 270 -7.59 2.75 10.92
N PHE A 271 -7.32 2.88 12.23
CA PHE A 271 -6.02 2.52 12.80
C PHE A 271 -5.89 1.00 12.97
N ALA A 272 -6.98 0.35 13.38
CA ALA A 272 -7.00 -1.09 13.60
C ALA A 272 -6.88 -1.92 12.32
N SER A 273 -7.35 -1.42 11.18
CA SER A 273 -7.26 -2.11 9.88
C SER A 273 -5.81 -2.43 9.48
N TYR A 274 -4.85 -1.58 9.84
CA TYR A 274 -3.42 -1.80 9.61
C TYR A 274 -2.81 -2.93 10.47
N LEU A 275 -3.52 -3.38 11.50
CA LEU A 275 -3.06 -4.41 12.44
C LEU A 275 -3.89 -5.70 12.35
N LEU A 276 -4.99 -5.66 11.62
CA LEU A 276 -5.94 -6.76 11.52
C LEU A 276 -5.48 -7.73 10.43
N PHE A 277 -4.70 -8.75 10.80
CA PHE A 277 -4.24 -9.81 9.90
C PHE A 277 -4.87 -11.18 10.23
N GLU A 278 -6.11 -11.15 10.72
CA GLU A 278 -6.88 -12.37 11.01
C GLU A 278 -7.54 -12.93 9.74
N PRO A 279 -7.62 -14.27 9.59
CA PRO A 279 -8.15 -14.92 8.40
C PRO A 279 -9.50 -14.38 7.97
N GLU A 280 -10.44 -14.18 8.90
CA GLU A 280 -11.79 -13.71 8.58
C GLU A 280 -11.78 -12.34 7.90
N PHE A 281 -10.92 -11.43 8.36
CA PHE A 281 -10.78 -10.12 7.74
C PHE A 281 -10.06 -10.21 6.39
N THR A 282 -8.96 -10.95 6.31
CA THR A 282 -8.22 -11.12 5.04
C THR A 282 -9.08 -11.79 3.97
N GLN A 283 -9.92 -12.77 4.33
CA GLN A 283 -10.87 -13.40 3.43
C GLN A 283 -11.98 -12.43 3.00
N ALA A 284 -12.47 -11.58 3.90
CA ALA A 284 -13.42 -10.53 3.53
C ALA A 284 -12.82 -9.54 2.51
N LEU A 285 -11.54 -9.18 2.66
CA LEU A 285 -10.83 -8.33 1.69
C LEU A 285 -10.61 -9.03 0.35
N LEU A 286 -10.25 -10.31 0.35
CA LEU A 286 -10.12 -11.10 -0.88
C LEU A 286 -11.46 -11.19 -1.61
N ALA A 287 -12.54 -11.50 -0.89
CA ALA A 287 -13.88 -11.57 -1.46
C ALA A 287 -14.34 -10.22 -2.02
N LEU A 288 -13.99 -9.09 -1.38
CA LEU A 288 -14.23 -7.76 -1.94
C LEU A 288 -13.46 -7.56 -3.26
N GLY A 289 -12.17 -7.87 -3.27
CA GLY A 289 -11.32 -7.76 -4.46
C GLY A 289 -11.82 -8.62 -5.63
N GLU A 290 -12.25 -9.85 -5.37
CA GLU A 290 -12.85 -10.75 -6.36
C GLU A 290 -14.15 -10.16 -6.94
N ARG A 291 -15.04 -9.64 -6.09
CA ARG A 291 -16.28 -8.98 -6.53
C ARG A 291 -15.98 -7.75 -7.39
N ASP A 292 -15.05 -6.91 -6.97
CA ASP A 292 -14.70 -5.66 -7.65
C ASP A 292 -14.03 -5.92 -9.00
N ALA A 293 -13.16 -6.93 -9.07
CA ALA A 293 -12.54 -7.38 -10.32
C ALA A 293 -13.58 -7.99 -11.27
N ALA A 294 -14.50 -8.83 -10.77
CA ALA A 294 -15.56 -9.42 -11.57
C ALA A 294 -16.52 -8.36 -12.14
N ALA A 295 -16.89 -7.35 -11.35
CA ALA A 295 -17.75 -6.25 -11.80
C ALA A 295 -17.12 -5.40 -12.92
N GLN A 296 -15.79 -5.40 -13.02
CA GLN A 296 -15.03 -4.65 -14.04
C GLN A 296 -14.35 -5.58 -15.06
N GLY A 297 -14.76 -6.86 -15.13
CA GLY A 297 -14.08 -7.90 -15.91
C GLY A 297 -13.88 -7.53 -17.38
N ASP A 298 -14.92 -7.00 -18.04
CA ASP A 298 -14.85 -6.60 -19.45
C ASP A 298 -13.86 -5.46 -19.69
N GLN A 299 -13.80 -4.50 -18.75
CA GLN A 299 -12.87 -3.37 -18.84
C GLN A 299 -11.42 -3.83 -18.61
N ILE A 300 -11.20 -4.72 -17.64
CA ILE A 300 -9.90 -5.32 -17.37
C ILE A 300 -9.43 -6.13 -18.58
N ALA A 301 -10.31 -6.96 -19.17
CA ALA A 301 -10.00 -7.75 -20.35
C ALA A 301 -9.65 -6.86 -21.55
N ALA A 302 -10.43 -5.80 -21.78
CA ALA A 302 -10.15 -4.83 -22.84
C ALA A 302 -8.81 -4.10 -22.61
N PHE A 303 -8.49 -3.75 -21.37
CA PHE A 303 -7.26 -3.06 -21.02
C PHE A 303 -6.01 -3.94 -21.19
N LEU A 304 -6.07 -5.19 -20.69
CA LEU A 304 -4.96 -6.14 -20.71
C LEU A 304 -4.75 -6.77 -22.08
N TYR A 305 -5.82 -7.20 -22.74
CA TYR A 305 -5.73 -7.99 -23.97
C TYR A 305 -6.13 -7.22 -25.23
N GLY A 306 -6.71 -6.02 -25.10
CA GLY A 306 -7.21 -5.26 -26.25
C GLY A 306 -8.50 -5.85 -26.85
N VAL A 307 -9.19 -6.73 -26.12
CA VAL A 307 -10.41 -7.41 -26.56
C VAL A 307 -11.57 -6.99 -25.66
N VAL A 308 -12.62 -6.39 -26.22
CA VAL A 308 -13.90 -6.19 -25.53
C VAL A 308 -14.73 -7.45 -25.77
N PRO A 309 -15.08 -8.25 -24.74
CA PRO A 309 -16.04 -9.34 -24.94
C PRO A 309 -17.40 -8.76 -25.34
N GLU A 310 -18.07 -9.39 -26.31
CA GLU A 310 -19.44 -9.02 -26.66
C GLU A 310 -20.35 -9.29 -25.45
N THR A 311 -20.68 -8.25 -24.70
CA THR A 311 -21.63 -8.34 -23.59
C THR A 311 -22.95 -8.87 -24.14
N THR A 312 -23.32 -10.10 -23.77
CA THR A 312 -24.65 -10.65 -24.08
C THR A 312 -25.68 -9.77 -23.38
N PRO A 313 -26.62 -9.13 -24.11
CA PRO A 313 -27.61 -8.27 -23.49
C PRO A 313 -28.47 -9.10 -22.53
N VAL A 314 -28.48 -8.69 -21.25
CA VAL A 314 -29.42 -9.19 -20.26
C VAL A 314 -30.83 -8.99 -20.82
N LYS A 315 -31.51 -10.10 -21.12
CA LYS A 315 -32.91 -10.13 -21.53
C LYS A 315 -33.71 -9.39 -20.44
N LYS A 316 -34.22 -8.20 -20.75
CA LYS A 316 -35.30 -7.60 -19.98
C LYS A 316 -36.52 -8.50 -20.20
N GLU A 317 -36.85 -9.33 -19.21
CA GLU A 317 -38.19 -9.91 -19.12
C GLU A 317 -39.17 -8.76 -18.96
N VAL A 318 -39.84 -8.40 -20.05
CA VAL A 318 -41.04 -7.59 -20.02
C VAL A 318 -42.13 -8.49 -19.44
N THR A 319 -42.41 -8.32 -18.15
CA THR A 319 -43.63 -8.83 -17.54
C THR A 319 -44.80 -8.04 -18.12
N GLU A 320 -45.43 -8.57 -19.17
CA GLU A 320 -46.77 -8.14 -19.58
C GLU A 320 -47.74 -8.51 -18.44
N VAL A 321 -48.16 -7.50 -17.69
CA VAL A 321 -49.32 -7.60 -16.81
C VAL A 321 -50.55 -7.43 -17.69
N SER A 322 -51.22 -8.54 -18.01
CA SER A 322 -52.61 -8.52 -18.47
C SER A 322 -53.53 -8.25 -17.30
N GLN A 323 -54.17 -7.07 -17.27
CA GLN A 323 -55.56 -6.86 -16.85
C GLN A 323 -56.17 -5.72 -17.67
#